data_AF-A0A5C8MFU0-F1
#
_entry.id   AF-A0A5C8MFU0-F1
#
_cell.length_a   1.000
_cell.length_b   1.000
_cell.length_c   1.000
_cell.angle_alpha   90.00
_cell.angle_beta   90.00
_cell.angle_gamma   90.00
#
_symmetry.space_group_name_H-M   'P 1'
#
loop_
_entity.id
_entity.type
_entity.pdbx_description
1 polymer ?
#
loop_
_entity_poly.entity_id
_entity_poly.type
_entity_poly.pdbx_seq_one_letter_code
_entity_poly.pdbx_strand_id
1 'polypeptide(L)'
;LDKGEDFAKLAKQYSQDPGSASNGGDLGWFGPGKMVKEFEDAAYKLKVGQVSDPVKTDYGYHIIKVTDKEEKKPFNEMKEEIEFEVKQSKLDPAKVQSKVEKLIKDAKVEIEDKDLQDVLK
;
A
#
# COMPACT_ATOMS: atom_id res chain seq x y z
N LEU A 1 -16.72 -24.56 0.78
CA LEU A 1 -17.40 -23.25 0.83
C LEU A 1 -18.86 -23.36 0.37
N ASP A 2 -19.16 -23.99 -0.77
CA ASP A 2 -20.54 -24.15 -1.29
C ASP A 2 -21.48 -24.96 -0.38
N LYS A 3 -20.93 -25.74 0.56
CA LYS A 3 -21.69 -26.47 1.59
C LYS A 3 -22.05 -25.61 2.81
N GLY A 4 -21.77 -24.30 2.78
CA GLY A 4 -22.03 -23.37 3.90
C GLY A 4 -20.98 -23.41 5.01
N GLU A 5 -19.80 -23.99 4.75
CA GLU A 5 -18.70 -24.01 5.71
C GLU A 5 -18.11 -22.61 5.93
N ASP A 6 -17.75 -22.31 7.17
CA ASP A 6 -17.20 -21.00 7.56
C ASP A 6 -15.81 -20.77 6.94
N PHE A 7 -15.66 -19.62 6.29
CA PHE A 7 -14.43 -19.26 5.58
C PHE A 7 -13.23 -19.18 6.53
N ALA A 8 -13.39 -18.58 7.71
CA ALA A 8 -12.29 -18.41 8.65
C ALA A 8 -11.81 -19.75 9.22
N LYS A 9 -12.72 -20.71 9.44
CA LYS A 9 -12.35 -22.09 9.80
C LYS A 9 -11.55 -22.78 8.69
N LEU A 10 -12.00 -22.66 7.44
CA LEU A 10 -11.30 -23.26 6.31
C LEU A 10 -9.92 -22.61 6.08
N ALA A 11 -9.81 -21.29 6.24
CA ALA A 11 -8.55 -20.59 6.16
C ALA A 11 -7.56 -21.07 7.25
N LYS A 12 -8.02 -21.27 8.50
CA LYS A 12 -7.18 -21.83 9.57
C LYS A 12 -6.70 -23.25 9.27
N GLN A 13 -7.48 -24.03 8.54
CA GLN A 13 -7.19 -25.44 8.26
C GLN A 13 -6.32 -25.64 7.01
N TYR A 14 -6.52 -24.84 5.96
CA TYR A 14 -5.95 -25.08 4.64
C TYR A 14 -5.04 -23.97 4.12
N SER A 15 -5.11 -22.76 4.68
CA SER A 15 -4.26 -21.66 4.20
C SER A 15 -2.80 -21.94 4.51
N GLN A 16 -1.95 -21.74 3.51
CA GLN A 16 -0.50 -21.83 3.63
C GLN A 16 0.15 -20.47 3.93
N ASP A 17 -0.64 -19.40 4.04
CA ASP A 17 -0.13 -18.08 4.42
C ASP A 17 0.06 -18.00 5.95
N PRO A 18 1.30 -17.99 6.46
CA PRO A 18 1.56 -17.94 7.90
C PRO A 18 1.11 -16.62 8.54
N GLY A 19 0.99 -15.54 7.75
CA GLY A 19 0.61 -14.22 8.25
C GLY A 19 -0.87 -14.09 8.58
N SER A 20 -1.74 -14.85 7.90
CA SER A 20 -3.20 -14.70 8.03
C SER A 20 -3.92 -16.00 8.42
N ALA A 21 -3.35 -17.18 8.18
CA ALA A 21 -4.03 -18.46 8.40
C ALA A 21 -4.58 -18.59 9.83
N SER A 22 -3.77 -18.31 10.85
CA SER A 22 -4.16 -18.41 12.26
C SER A 22 -5.29 -17.43 12.65
N ASN A 23 -5.43 -16.32 11.92
CA ASN A 23 -6.49 -15.32 12.07
C ASN A 23 -7.64 -15.51 11.05
N GLY A 24 -7.80 -16.71 10.49
CA GLY A 24 -8.91 -16.99 9.58
C GLY A 24 -8.76 -16.37 8.18
N GLY A 25 -7.53 -16.09 7.76
CA GLY A 25 -7.22 -15.54 6.44
C GLY A 25 -7.44 -14.03 6.33
N ASP A 26 -7.61 -13.33 7.46
CA ASP A 26 -7.77 -11.88 7.46
C ASP A 26 -6.46 -11.17 7.12
N LEU A 27 -6.52 -10.30 6.10
CA LEU A 27 -5.40 -9.50 5.61
C LEU A 27 -5.52 -8.02 6.02
N GLY A 28 -6.62 -7.64 6.67
CA GLY A 28 -6.94 -6.25 6.98
C GLY A 28 -7.26 -5.40 5.74
N TRP A 29 -7.21 -4.09 5.92
CA TRP A 29 -7.45 -3.12 4.85
C TRP A 29 -6.21 -2.95 3.98
N PHE A 30 -6.40 -3.01 2.67
CA PHE A 30 -5.35 -2.70 1.71
C PHE A 30 -5.86 -1.78 0.60
N GLY A 31 -4.93 -1.00 0.06
CA GLY A 31 -5.17 -0.15 -1.10
C GLY A 31 -4.41 -0.64 -2.34
N PRO A 32 -4.52 0.10 -3.46
CA PRO A 32 -3.86 -0.27 -4.70
C PRO A 32 -2.33 -0.38 -4.55
N GLY A 33 -1.73 -1.39 -5.19
CA GLY A 33 -0.29 -1.65 -5.19
C GLY A 33 0.26 -2.28 -3.90
N LYS A 34 -0.62 -2.67 -2.96
CA LYS A 34 -0.20 -3.37 -1.73
C LYS A 34 -0.15 -4.89 -1.90
N MET A 35 -0.87 -5.44 -2.88
CA MET A 35 -0.94 -6.87 -3.16
C MET A 35 -0.42 -7.16 -4.56
N VAL A 36 -0.11 -8.44 -4.85
CA VAL A 36 0.21 -8.84 -6.23
C VAL A 36 -0.98 -8.60 -7.15
N LYS A 37 -0.68 -8.27 -8.40
CA LYS A 37 -1.66 -7.73 -9.34
C LYS A 37 -2.87 -8.65 -9.54
N GLU A 38 -2.63 -9.95 -9.65
CA GLU A 38 -3.68 -10.95 -9.88
C GLU A 38 -4.63 -11.05 -8.69
N PHE A 39 -4.09 -10.97 -7.46
CA PHE A 39 -4.88 -10.96 -6.23
C PHE A 39 -5.70 -9.68 -6.13
N GLU A 40 -5.04 -8.54 -6.34
CA GLU A 40 -5.67 -7.22 -6.29
C GLU A 40 -6.82 -7.11 -7.28
N ASP A 41 -6.57 -7.41 -8.57
CA ASP A 41 -7.56 -7.32 -9.63
C ASP A 41 -8.78 -8.23 -9.34
N ALA A 42 -8.56 -9.41 -8.75
CA ALA A 42 -9.65 -10.31 -8.36
C ALA A 42 -10.44 -9.75 -7.17
N ALA A 43 -9.77 -9.28 -6.12
CA ALA A 43 -10.41 -8.71 -4.94
C ALA A 43 -11.27 -7.48 -5.27
N TYR A 44 -10.77 -6.57 -6.12
CA TYR A 44 -11.52 -5.37 -6.50
C TYR A 44 -12.80 -5.67 -7.29
N LYS A 45 -12.84 -6.78 -8.05
CA LYS A 45 -14.02 -7.21 -8.82
C LYS A 45 -15.13 -7.84 -7.96
N LEU A 46 -14.78 -8.37 -6.80
CA LEU A 46 -15.75 -9.00 -5.90
C LEU A 46 -16.65 -7.99 -5.21
N LYS A 47 -17.90 -8.35 -4.94
CA LYS A 47 -18.78 -7.60 -4.04
C LYS A 47 -18.49 -7.95 -2.58
N VAL A 48 -18.88 -7.08 -1.65
CA VAL A 48 -18.80 -7.38 -0.21
C VAL A 48 -19.59 -8.66 0.08
N GLY A 49 -18.98 -9.57 0.83
CA GLY A 49 -19.48 -10.91 1.14
C GLY A 49 -19.23 -11.97 0.07
N GLN A 50 -18.82 -11.59 -1.14
CA GLN A 50 -18.58 -12.52 -2.25
C GLN A 50 -17.24 -13.23 -2.08
N VAL A 51 -17.21 -14.50 -2.50
CA VAL A 51 -16.01 -15.33 -2.59
C VAL A 51 -15.60 -15.47 -4.07
N SER A 52 -14.31 -15.42 -4.37
CA SER A 52 -13.78 -15.62 -5.72
C SER A 52 -13.71 -17.09 -6.13
N ASP A 53 -13.61 -17.30 -7.44
CA ASP A 53 -12.99 -18.50 -8.00
C ASP A 53 -11.49 -18.57 -7.61
N PRO A 54 -10.82 -19.72 -7.81
CA PRO A 54 -9.38 -19.84 -7.58
C PRO A 54 -8.56 -18.84 -8.40
N VAL A 55 -7.84 -17.97 -7.70
CA VAL A 55 -6.95 -16.95 -8.29
C VAL A 55 -5.51 -17.47 -8.25
N LYS A 56 -4.88 -17.59 -9.42
CA LYS A 56 -3.47 -17.99 -9.52
C LYS A 56 -2.56 -16.78 -9.36
N THR A 57 -1.56 -16.89 -8.50
CA THR A 57 -0.46 -15.92 -8.34
C THR A 57 0.87 -16.67 -8.24
N ASP A 58 1.98 -15.94 -8.12
CA ASP A 58 3.30 -16.53 -7.88
C ASP A 58 3.39 -17.29 -6.53
N TYR A 59 2.46 -17.04 -5.61
CA TYR A 59 2.35 -17.72 -4.32
C TYR A 59 1.43 -18.96 -4.35
N GLY A 60 0.92 -19.35 -5.52
CA GLY A 60 0.03 -20.50 -5.69
C GLY A 60 -1.41 -20.09 -6.02
N TYR A 61 -2.37 -20.72 -5.36
CA TYR A 61 -3.80 -20.48 -5.59
C TYR A 61 -4.47 -19.87 -4.37
N HIS A 62 -5.30 -18.85 -4.61
CA HIS A 62 -5.97 -18.07 -3.59
C HIS A 62 -7.48 -18.16 -3.78
N ILE A 63 -8.20 -18.27 -2.67
CA ILE A 63 -9.66 -18.06 -2.63
C ILE A 63 -9.86 -16.81 -1.80
N ILE A 64 -10.49 -15.79 -2.40
CA ILE A 64 -10.56 -14.44 -1.82
C ILE A 64 -12.00 -14.19 -1.38
N LYS A 65 -12.19 -13.62 -0.19
CA LYS A 65 -13.49 -13.12 0.27
C LYS A 65 -13.34 -11.65 0.66
N VAL A 66 -14.15 -10.79 0.04
CA VAL A 66 -14.19 -9.37 0.45
C VAL A 66 -15.13 -9.23 1.64
N THR A 67 -14.60 -8.79 2.78
CA THR A 67 -15.37 -8.61 4.02
C THR A 67 -16.04 -7.25 4.09
N ASP A 68 -15.41 -6.22 3.54
CA ASP A 68 -15.94 -4.85 3.48
C ASP A 68 -15.24 -4.02 2.38
N LYS A 69 -15.82 -2.87 2.03
CA LYS A 69 -15.26 -1.89 1.09
C LYS A 69 -15.49 -0.48 1.59
N GLU A 70 -14.40 0.26 1.78
CA GLU A 70 -14.47 1.67 2.11
C GLU A 70 -14.83 2.50 0.86
N GLU A 71 -15.91 3.29 0.96
CA GLU A 71 -16.26 4.25 -0.07
C GLU A 71 -15.29 5.43 -0.03
N LYS A 72 -14.58 5.66 -1.13
CA LYS A 72 -13.76 6.86 -1.26
C LYS A 72 -14.64 8.07 -1.59
N LYS A 73 -14.29 9.22 -1.02
CA LYS A 73 -14.90 10.50 -1.36
C LYS A 73 -14.76 10.80 -2.85
N PRO A 74 -15.63 11.65 -3.42
CA PRO A 74 -15.54 12.04 -4.82
C PRO A 74 -14.13 12.55 -5.17
N PHE A 75 -13.66 12.23 -6.38
CA PHE A 75 -12.32 12.60 -6.84
C PHE A 75 -12.02 14.10 -6.65
N ASN A 76 -13.00 14.98 -6.86
CA ASN A 76 -12.83 16.42 -6.71
C ASN A 76 -12.45 16.85 -5.29
N GLU A 77 -12.90 16.12 -4.27
CA GLU A 77 -12.57 16.38 -2.86
C GLU A 77 -11.23 15.78 -2.46
N MET A 78 -10.78 14.73 -3.15
CA MET A 78 -9.52 14.03 -2.88
C MET A 78 -8.38 14.44 -3.81
N LYS A 79 -8.64 15.28 -4.82
CA LYS A 79 -7.69 15.59 -5.88
C LYS A 79 -6.39 16.17 -5.33
N GLU A 80 -6.48 17.12 -4.40
CA GLU A 80 -5.30 17.78 -3.81
C GLU A 80 -4.47 16.79 -2.97
N GLU A 81 -5.15 15.93 -2.20
CA GLU A 81 -4.52 14.88 -1.39
C GLU A 81 -3.83 13.84 -2.28
N ILE A 82 -4.52 13.33 -3.29
CA ILE A 82 -3.97 12.35 -4.25
C ILE A 82 -2.79 12.96 -5.02
N GLU A 83 -2.90 14.21 -5.48
CA GLU A 83 -1.78 14.89 -6.14
C GLU A 83 -0.57 15.05 -5.21
N PHE A 84 -0.81 15.37 -3.94
CA PHE A 84 0.25 15.47 -2.94
C PHE A 84 0.92 14.11 -2.69
N GLU A 85 0.14 13.04 -2.49
CA GLU A 85 0.66 11.68 -2.30
C GLU A 85 1.45 11.19 -3.53
N VAL A 86 0.95 11.44 -4.74
CA VAL A 86 1.66 11.06 -5.97
C VAL A 86 2.94 11.88 -6.14
N LYS A 87 2.94 13.17 -5.79
CA LYS A 87 4.15 13.98 -5.78
C LYS A 87 5.16 13.42 -4.78
N GLN A 88 4.75 13.16 -3.53
CA GLN A 88 5.60 12.60 -2.49
C GLN A 88 6.17 11.23 -2.83
N SER A 89 5.36 10.31 -3.35
CA SER A 89 5.83 8.97 -3.75
C SER A 89 6.81 9.01 -4.93
N LYS A 90 6.77 10.08 -5.75
CA LYS A 90 7.74 10.32 -6.85
C LYS A 90 8.89 11.22 -6.44
N LEU A 91 8.88 11.79 -5.23
CA LEU A 91 10.00 12.55 -4.70
C LEU A 91 11.11 11.57 -4.37
N ASP A 92 12.08 11.50 -5.26
CA ASP A 92 13.36 10.84 -5.04
C ASP A 92 14.15 11.63 -3.98
N PRO A 93 14.41 11.06 -2.79
CA PRO A 93 15.11 11.76 -1.71
C PRO A 93 16.46 12.33 -2.15
N ALA A 94 17.17 11.65 -3.06
CA ALA A 94 18.44 12.12 -3.59
C ALA A 94 18.27 13.36 -4.49
N LYS A 95 17.19 13.43 -5.27
CA LYS A 95 16.89 14.63 -6.08
C LYS A 95 16.48 15.81 -5.22
N VAL A 96 15.74 15.57 -4.14
CA VAL A 96 15.38 16.61 -3.17
C VAL A 96 16.64 17.16 -2.52
N GLN A 97 17.51 16.29 -2.01
CA GLN A 97 18.76 16.69 -1.37
C GLN A 97 19.66 17.49 -2.32
N SER A 98 19.86 17.03 -3.57
CA SER A 98 20.66 17.76 -4.56
C SER A 98 20.10 19.15 -4.93
N LYS A 99 18.76 19.32 -4.90
CA LYS A 99 18.13 20.63 -5.13
C LYS A 99 18.29 21.54 -3.91
N VAL A 100 18.17 20.99 -2.71
CA VAL A 100 18.38 21.73 -1.46
C VAL A 100 19.82 22.22 -1.37
N GLU A 101 20.80 21.36 -1.65
CA GLU A 101 22.23 21.73 -1.70
C GLU A 101 22.50 22.84 -2.73
N LYS A 102 21.92 22.75 -3.93
CA LYS A 102 22.03 23.82 -4.94
C LYS A 102 21.44 25.14 -4.45
N LEU A 103 20.24 25.12 -3.88
CA LEU A 103 19.60 26.33 -3.37
C LEU A 103 20.38 26.97 -2.22
N ILE A 104 20.93 26.16 -1.32
CA ILE A 104 21.79 26.61 -0.22
C ILE A 104 23.06 27.26 -0.78
N LYS A 105 23.68 26.65 -1.79
CA LYS A 105 24.88 27.17 -2.46
C LYS A 105 24.60 28.48 -3.21
N ASP A 106 23.47 28.55 -3.90
CA ASP A 106 23.04 29.74 -4.64
C ASP A 106 22.66 30.89 -3.69
N ALA A 107 22.11 30.58 -2.51
CA ALA A 107 21.75 31.55 -1.48
C ALA A 107 22.95 32.12 -0.69
N LYS A 108 24.18 31.63 -0.92
CA LYS A 108 25.41 32.07 -0.22
C LYS A 108 25.22 32.18 1.29
N VAL A 109 24.68 31.12 1.90
CA VAL A 109 24.41 31.09 3.35
C VAL A 109 25.74 31.14 4.11
N GLU A 110 25.97 32.20 4.88
CA GLU A 110 27.08 32.29 5.84
C GLU A 110 26.63 31.72 7.19
N ILE A 111 27.28 30.64 7.63
CA ILE A 111 27.03 30.05 8.95
C ILE A 111 27.91 30.75 9.97
N GLU A 112 27.30 31.58 10.82
CA GLU A 112 28.01 32.32 11.87
C GLU A 112 28.41 31.45 13.07
N ASP A 113 27.76 30.29 13.24
CA ASP A 113 28.05 29.32 14.30
C ASP A 113 29.26 28.44 13.93
N LYS A 114 30.32 28.52 14.74
CA LYS A 114 31.59 27.82 14.53
C LYS A 114 31.45 26.30 14.55
N ASP A 115 30.48 25.76 15.30
CA ASP A 115 30.30 24.31 15.45
C ASP A 115 29.59 23.69 14.23
N LEU A 116 28.99 24.51 13.36
CA LEU A 116 28.19 24.07 12.22
C LEU A 116 28.78 24.48 10.86
N GLN A 117 29.97 25.09 10.83
CA GLN A 117 30.59 25.58 9.58
C GLN A 117 30.88 24.48 8.54
N ASP A 118 31.02 23.22 8.98
CA ASP A 118 31.34 22.10 8.11
C ASP A 118 30.10 21.34 7.59
N VAL A 119 28.89 21.72 8.01
CA VAL A 119 27.64 21.01 7.65
C VAL A 119 27.24 21.19 6.18
N LEU A 120 27.71 22.25 5.53
CA LEU A 120 27.35 22.62 4.15
C LEU A 120 28.54 22.53 3.16
N LYS A 121 29.67 21.91 3.56
CA LYS A 121 30.83 21.68 2.68
C LYS A 121 30.65 20.50 1.75
#